data_AF-A0A7W5FL69-F1
#
_entry.id   AF-A0A7W5FL69-F1
#
_cell.length_a   1.000
_cell.length_b   1.000
_cell.length_c   1.000
_cell.angle_alpha   90.00
_cell.angle_beta   90.00
_cell.angle_gamma   90.00
#
_symmetry.space_group_name_H-M   'P 1'
#
loop_
_entity.id
_entity.type
_entity.pdbx_description
1 polymer ?
#
loop_
_entity_poly.entity_id
_entity_poly.type
_entity_poly.pdbx_seq_one_letter_code
_entity_poly.pdbx_strand_id
1 'polypeptide(L)'
;MSVYNAASDVANPGKGLRLCDIPVHDPFVVADAQSGFYYLYTSGGPQFNGMESWGVIAYKSRDLSEWEGPYVVFKIPEGIWAFPQHGVWAPEVHAYNGRYYLFATLHNHNRSLPEANAIPLKKHWRGTTIAVSDSLEGPFELLRTDAPVTPSSLMTLDGTLHVDEAGKPWMVYCHEWIQVVDGTVEAVPLSDDLSETIGEPVHLFRASEAAWDSAERTDGFDGAVYISDGCQLYRTKGDRLVMLWSSYEKGKYVQTIARSVSGKLEGPWEQLAPLVKEDSGHGMMFRTFEGDWMLILHRPFKMPDSRCKIYEMEETADSFEVIRPREDLHGA
;
A
#
# COMPACT_ATOMS: atom_id res chain seq x y z
N MET A 1 -10.43 6.94 -23.90
CA MET A 1 -9.71 6.74 -22.63
C MET A 1 -8.79 7.93 -22.44
N SER A 2 -8.74 8.54 -21.26
CA SER A 2 -7.94 9.74 -21.03
C SER A 2 -6.52 9.38 -20.61
N VAL A 3 -5.56 10.18 -21.06
CA VAL A 3 -4.14 10.10 -20.69
C VAL A 3 -3.78 11.44 -20.06
N TYR A 4 -3.25 11.43 -18.84
CA TYR A 4 -2.90 12.67 -18.12
C TYR A 4 -1.68 13.36 -18.73
N ASN A 5 -0.59 12.61 -18.91
CA ASN A 5 0.64 13.08 -19.53
C ASN A 5 1.36 11.91 -20.23
N ALA A 6 2.47 12.19 -20.92
CA ALA A 6 3.24 11.16 -21.63
C ALA A 6 3.75 10.04 -20.72
N ALA A 7 4.10 10.36 -19.46
CA ALA A 7 4.54 9.37 -18.48
C ALA A 7 3.43 8.42 -18.00
N SER A 8 2.17 8.70 -18.34
CA SER A 8 1.00 7.91 -17.94
C SER A 8 0.46 7.02 -19.07
N ASP A 9 0.93 7.19 -20.30
CA ASP A 9 0.37 6.55 -21.50
C ASP A 9 0.80 5.08 -21.65
N VAL A 10 -0.06 4.13 -21.28
CA VAL A 10 0.22 2.69 -21.42
C VAL A 10 0.31 2.23 -22.87
N ALA A 11 -0.24 3.00 -23.82
CA ALA A 11 -0.16 2.66 -25.24
C ALA A 11 1.19 3.07 -25.85
N ASN A 12 1.90 4.01 -25.22
CA ASN A 12 3.19 4.52 -25.68
C ASN A 12 4.20 4.62 -24.52
N PRO A 13 4.68 3.48 -23.97
CA PRO A 13 5.65 3.50 -22.88
C PRO A 13 6.91 4.30 -23.24
N GLY A 14 7.26 5.25 -22.38
CA GLY A 14 8.41 6.14 -22.53
C GLY A 14 9.66 5.62 -21.83
N LYS A 15 10.80 6.25 -22.11
CA LYS A 15 12.08 6.05 -21.44
C LYS A 15 12.64 7.39 -20.96
N GLY A 16 13.54 7.36 -19.98
CA GLY A 16 14.16 8.57 -19.41
C GLY A 16 13.17 9.40 -18.60
N LEU A 17 12.09 8.79 -18.13
CA LEU A 17 11.10 9.46 -17.27
C LEU A 17 11.71 9.72 -15.89
N ARG A 18 11.39 10.87 -15.29
CA ARG A 18 11.74 11.16 -13.91
C ARG A 18 10.52 10.90 -13.01
N LEU A 19 10.75 10.62 -11.73
CA LEU A 19 9.65 10.44 -10.77
C LEU A 19 8.74 11.68 -10.65
N CYS A 20 9.26 12.89 -10.89
CA CYS A 20 8.46 14.11 -10.93
C CYS A 20 7.50 14.17 -12.14
N ASP A 21 7.72 13.36 -13.17
CA ASP A 21 6.86 13.27 -14.35
C ASP A 21 5.73 12.25 -14.16
N ILE A 22 5.91 11.28 -13.26
CA ILE A 22 5.01 10.14 -13.06
C ILE A 22 3.98 10.46 -11.97
N PRO A 23 2.68 10.64 -12.31
CA PRO A 23 1.63 10.72 -11.31
C PRO A 23 1.46 9.37 -10.63
N VAL A 24 1.40 9.38 -9.30
CA VAL A 24 1.43 8.15 -8.51
C VAL A 24 0.70 8.33 -7.19
N HIS A 25 0.07 7.27 -6.72
CA HIS A 25 -0.49 7.17 -5.38
C HIS A 25 -0.13 5.78 -4.86
N ASP A 26 0.24 5.68 -3.59
CA ASP A 26 0.67 4.41 -2.94
C ASP A 26 1.80 3.67 -3.70
N PRO A 27 2.96 4.30 -3.89
CA PRO A 27 4.06 3.70 -4.65
C PRO A 27 4.71 2.54 -3.88
N PHE A 28 4.92 1.43 -4.57
CA PHE A 28 5.66 0.28 -4.05
C PHE A 28 6.86 -0.06 -4.95
N VAL A 29 8.04 -0.24 -4.36
CA VAL A 29 9.27 -0.55 -5.12
C VAL A 29 9.83 -1.92 -4.76
N VAL A 30 10.06 -2.75 -5.77
CA VAL A 30 10.86 -3.99 -5.66
C VAL A 30 12.23 -3.76 -6.28
N ALA A 31 13.30 -3.97 -5.52
CA ALA A 31 14.66 -4.02 -6.05
C ALA A 31 15.00 -5.47 -6.42
N ASP A 32 15.00 -5.79 -7.71
CA ASP A 32 15.32 -7.12 -8.20
C ASP A 32 16.79 -7.22 -8.64
N ALA A 33 17.60 -7.78 -7.76
CA ALA A 33 19.02 -8.00 -8.02
C ALA A 33 19.28 -8.98 -9.18
N GLN A 34 18.32 -9.87 -9.51
CA GLN A 34 18.50 -10.84 -10.59
C GLN A 34 18.46 -10.17 -11.96
N SER A 35 17.50 -9.27 -12.20
CA SER A 35 17.40 -8.51 -13.45
C SER A 35 18.21 -7.20 -13.44
N GLY A 36 18.60 -6.73 -12.26
CA GLY A 36 19.25 -5.43 -12.05
C GLY A 36 18.30 -4.26 -12.35
N PHE A 37 17.02 -4.44 -12.04
CA PHE A 37 15.99 -3.40 -12.15
C PHE A 37 15.27 -3.18 -10.81
N TYR A 38 14.95 -1.93 -10.55
CA TYR A 38 13.92 -1.50 -9.63
C TYR A 38 12.59 -1.48 -10.37
N TYR A 39 11.53 -2.01 -9.77
CA TYR A 39 10.17 -1.99 -10.30
C TYR A 39 9.29 -1.15 -9.39
N LEU A 40 8.70 -0.07 -9.91
CA LEU A 40 7.74 0.78 -9.22
C LEU A 40 6.33 0.39 -9.66
N TYR A 41 5.49 -0.02 -8.71
CA TYR A 41 4.09 -0.37 -8.91
C TYR A 41 3.17 0.73 -8.40
N THR A 42 2.08 0.99 -9.13
CA THR A 42 1.02 1.93 -8.75
C THR A 42 -0.27 1.57 -9.47
N SER A 43 -1.39 2.08 -8.96
CA SER A 43 -2.67 1.98 -9.62
C SER A 43 -2.65 2.63 -11.01
N GLY A 44 -3.23 1.94 -11.99
CA GLY A 44 -3.49 2.44 -13.32
C GLY A 44 -4.96 2.31 -13.67
N GLY A 45 -5.49 3.22 -14.48
CA GLY A 45 -6.89 3.12 -14.87
C GLY A 45 -7.35 4.09 -15.96
N PRO A 46 -8.67 4.08 -16.24
CA PRO A 46 -9.24 4.83 -17.36
C PRO A 46 -9.11 6.34 -17.25
N GLN A 47 -8.92 6.85 -16.04
CA GLN A 47 -8.85 8.28 -15.74
C GLN A 47 -7.54 8.92 -16.23
N PHE A 48 -6.40 8.26 -16.02
CA PHE A 48 -5.09 8.88 -16.24
C PHE A 48 -4.19 8.12 -17.22
N ASN A 49 -4.47 6.83 -17.47
CA ASN A 49 -3.50 5.94 -18.10
C ASN A 49 -3.91 5.41 -19.46
N GLY A 50 -5.04 5.85 -20.02
CA GLY A 50 -5.51 5.35 -21.31
C GLY A 50 -6.01 3.89 -21.26
N MET A 51 -6.40 3.38 -20.09
CA MET A 51 -6.85 2.00 -19.89
C MET A 51 -8.38 1.85 -19.99
N GLU A 52 -8.86 0.65 -20.33
CA GLU A 52 -10.31 0.35 -20.43
C GLU A 52 -10.94 0.04 -19.06
N SER A 53 -10.17 -0.53 -18.16
CA SER A 53 -10.54 -0.85 -16.78
C SER A 53 -9.38 -0.51 -15.84
N TRP A 54 -9.66 -0.52 -14.53
CA TRP A 54 -8.62 -0.36 -13.52
C TRP A 54 -7.72 -1.61 -13.46
N GLY A 55 -6.48 -1.37 -13.05
CA GLY A 55 -5.44 -2.39 -12.95
C GLY A 55 -4.17 -1.82 -12.31
N VAL A 56 -3.09 -2.59 -12.33
CA VAL A 56 -1.79 -2.13 -11.82
C VAL A 56 -0.86 -1.91 -13.00
N ILE A 57 -0.16 -0.80 -12.95
CA ILE A 57 0.91 -0.47 -13.88
C ILE A 57 2.26 -0.49 -13.15
N ALA A 58 3.31 -0.79 -13.91
CA ALA A 58 4.68 -0.79 -13.43
C ALA A 58 5.58 0.09 -14.28
N TYR A 59 6.57 0.70 -13.64
CA TYR A 59 7.72 1.32 -14.27
C TYR A 59 8.97 0.56 -13.83
N LYS A 60 10.03 0.56 -14.65
CA LYS A 60 11.31 -0.01 -14.26
C LYS A 60 12.47 0.95 -14.44
N SER A 61 13.46 0.86 -13.57
CA SER A 61 14.66 1.69 -13.57
C SER A 61 15.88 0.86 -13.18
N ARG A 62 17.07 1.23 -13.65
CA ARG A 62 18.33 0.63 -13.17
C ARG A 62 18.99 1.41 -12.03
N ASP A 63 18.58 2.66 -11.83
CA ASP A 63 19.30 3.64 -11.03
C ASP A 63 18.40 4.55 -10.17
N LEU A 64 17.09 4.27 -10.14
CA LEU A 64 16.03 5.06 -9.49
C LEU A 64 15.84 6.49 -10.05
N SER A 65 16.69 6.91 -10.99
CA SER A 65 16.71 8.27 -11.55
C SER A 65 15.94 8.33 -12.86
N GLU A 66 16.21 7.39 -13.75
CA GLU A 66 15.55 7.27 -15.05
C GLU A 66 14.67 6.03 -15.10
N TRP A 67 13.40 6.24 -15.46
CA TRP A 67 12.37 5.20 -15.49
C TRP A 67 11.87 4.96 -16.91
N GLU A 68 11.46 3.72 -17.15
CA GLU A 68 10.82 3.26 -18.38
C GLU A 68 9.44 2.65 -18.05
N GLY A 69 8.40 3.02 -18.81
CA GLY A 69 7.01 2.60 -18.57
C GLY A 69 5.99 3.64 -19.05
N PRO A 70 4.71 3.52 -18.66
CA PRO A 70 4.14 2.46 -17.81
C PRO A 70 3.82 1.18 -18.58
N TYR A 71 3.93 0.04 -17.91
CA TYR A 71 3.51 -1.27 -18.39
C TYR A 71 2.34 -1.79 -17.57
N VAL A 72 1.27 -2.28 -18.22
CA VAL A 72 0.16 -2.90 -17.50
C VAL A 72 0.56 -4.30 -17.05
N VAL A 73 0.65 -4.53 -15.75
CA VAL A 73 1.04 -5.82 -15.16
C VAL A 73 -0.15 -6.60 -14.59
N PHE A 74 -1.26 -5.91 -14.32
CA PHE A 74 -2.52 -6.52 -13.86
C PHE A 74 -3.71 -5.73 -14.40
N LYS A 75 -4.77 -6.43 -14.78
CA LYS A 75 -6.09 -5.84 -15.08
C LYS A 75 -7.13 -6.58 -14.25
N ILE A 76 -8.06 -5.83 -13.65
CA ILE A 76 -9.19 -6.44 -12.95
C ILE A 76 -10.04 -7.21 -14.00
N PRO A 77 -10.18 -8.55 -13.89
CA PRO A 77 -10.98 -9.31 -14.84
C PRO A 77 -12.47 -9.01 -14.71
N GLU A 78 -13.21 -9.23 -15.79
CA GLU A 78 -14.68 -9.19 -15.75
C GLU A 78 -15.25 -10.39 -14.99
N GLY A 79 -16.46 -10.23 -14.44
CA GLY A 79 -17.22 -11.32 -13.83
C GLY A 79 -16.72 -11.79 -12.45
N ILE A 80 -15.73 -11.11 -11.86
CA ILE A 80 -15.27 -11.38 -10.49
C ILE A 80 -16.13 -10.62 -9.46
N TRP A 81 -15.80 -10.78 -8.16
CA TRP A 81 -16.48 -10.09 -7.08
C TRP A 81 -16.30 -8.57 -7.11
N ALA A 82 -15.12 -8.09 -7.54
CA ALA A 82 -14.82 -6.67 -7.70
C ALA A 82 -15.38 -6.15 -9.03
N PHE A 83 -15.62 -4.85 -9.13
CA PHE A 83 -16.10 -4.24 -10.36
C PHE A 83 -14.95 -3.52 -11.07
N PRO A 84 -14.59 -3.88 -12.32
CA PRO A 84 -13.40 -3.35 -13.01
C PRO A 84 -13.34 -1.83 -13.18
N GLN A 85 -14.45 -1.12 -12.96
CA GLN A 85 -14.55 0.34 -13.09
C GLN A 85 -14.50 1.09 -11.75
N HIS A 86 -14.41 0.40 -10.60
CA HIS A 86 -14.48 1.03 -9.27
C HIS A 86 -13.14 1.32 -8.60
N GLY A 87 -12.02 0.96 -9.21
CA GLY A 87 -10.69 1.26 -8.69
C GLY A 87 -9.91 0.03 -8.24
N VAL A 88 -8.60 0.23 -8.16
CA VAL A 88 -7.64 -0.63 -7.48
C VAL A 88 -6.70 0.30 -6.73
N TRP A 89 -6.41 0.01 -5.46
CA TRP A 89 -5.57 0.86 -4.60
C TRP A 89 -4.39 0.06 -4.03
N ALA A 90 -3.34 0.80 -3.67
CA ALA A 90 -2.19 0.31 -2.91
C ALA A 90 -1.62 -1.04 -3.38
N PRO A 91 -1.13 -1.14 -4.62
CA PRO A 91 -0.54 -2.38 -5.10
C PRO A 91 0.85 -2.62 -4.50
N GLU A 92 1.03 -3.77 -3.86
CA GLU A 92 2.32 -4.24 -3.36
C GLU A 92 2.71 -5.56 -4.03
N VAL A 93 3.99 -5.73 -4.38
CA VAL A 93 4.47 -6.97 -5.01
C VAL A 93 5.54 -7.63 -4.15
N HIS A 94 5.22 -8.82 -3.64
CA HIS A 94 6.08 -9.56 -2.71
C HIS A 94 6.67 -10.80 -3.39
N ALA A 95 7.97 -11.02 -3.23
CA ALA A 95 8.61 -12.28 -3.60
C ALA A 95 8.40 -13.31 -2.49
N TYR A 96 7.80 -14.44 -2.81
CA TYR A 96 7.51 -15.49 -1.84
C TYR A 96 7.52 -16.87 -2.52
N ASN A 97 8.19 -17.86 -1.92
CA ASN A 97 8.31 -19.23 -2.44
C ASN A 97 8.64 -19.33 -3.96
N GLY A 98 9.53 -18.46 -4.44
CA GLY A 98 10.00 -18.46 -5.83
C GLY A 98 9.04 -17.85 -6.86
N ARG A 99 7.95 -17.20 -6.42
CA ARG A 99 6.99 -16.48 -7.26
C ARG A 99 6.76 -15.07 -6.74
N TYR A 100 6.04 -14.27 -7.51
CA TYR A 100 5.68 -12.90 -7.16
C TYR A 100 4.19 -12.78 -6.90
N TYR A 101 3.83 -12.15 -5.79
CA TYR A 101 2.46 -12.01 -5.35
C TYR A 101 2.10 -10.53 -5.26
N LEU A 102 1.14 -10.11 -6.08
CA LEU A 102 0.54 -8.78 -6.05
C LEU A 102 -0.62 -8.78 -5.04
N PHE A 103 -0.49 -7.94 -4.02
CA PHE A 103 -1.56 -7.57 -3.12
C PHE A 103 -2.12 -6.23 -3.59
N ALA A 104 -3.44 -6.13 -3.76
CA ALA A 104 -4.08 -4.86 -4.15
C ALA A 104 -5.51 -4.78 -3.63
N THR A 105 -5.94 -3.60 -3.21
CA THR A 105 -7.30 -3.38 -2.72
C THR A 105 -8.24 -3.19 -3.91
N LEU A 106 -9.30 -4.00 -3.99
CA LEU A 106 -10.33 -3.89 -5.03
C LEU A 106 -11.68 -3.46 -4.45
N HIS A 107 -12.54 -2.93 -5.32
CA HIS A 107 -13.79 -2.29 -4.93
C HIS A 107 -14.99 -2.86 -5.67
N ASN A 108 -16.13 -2.96 -4.99
CA ASN A 108 -17.43 -3.12 -5.62
C ASN A 108 -18.51 -2.26 -4.96
N HIS A 109 -18.66 -1.02 -5.43
CA HIS A 109 -19.72 -0.11 -5.02
C HIS A 109 -21.15 -0.63 -5.29
N ASN A 110 -21.33 -1.67 -6.12
CA ASN A 110 -22.65 -2.27 -6.38
C ASN A 110 -23.04 -3.33 -5.32
N ARG A 111 -22.10 -3.77 -4.47
CA ARG A 111 -22.35 -4.69 -3.37
C ARG A 111 -22.29 -3.92 -2.05
N SER A 112 -23.44 -3.44 -1.58
CA SER A 112 -23.53 -2.74 -0.30
C SER A 112 -23.32 -3.68 0.88
N LEU A 113 -22.73 -3.15 1.95
CA LEU A 113 -22.73 -3.79 3.27
C LEU A 113 -23.82 -3.15 4.15
N PRO A 114 -24.27 -3.84 5.20
CA PRO A 114 -25.15 -3.25 6.20
C PRO A 114 -24.52 -1.98 6.79
N GLU A 115 -25.36 -1.02 7.17
CA GLU A 115 -24.88 0.12 7.97
C GLU A 115 -24.37 -0.39 9.32
N ALA A 116 -23.14 0.01 9.66
CA ALA A 116 -22.48 -0.39 10.90
C ALA A 116 -22.41 0.74 11.95
N ASN A 117 -22.52 1.99 11.49
CA ASN A 117 -22.34 3.20 12.30
C ASN A 117 -23.07 4.39 11.66
N ALA A 118 -22.98 5.57 12.29
CA ALA A 118 -23.64 6.79 11.82
C ALA A 118 -22.83 7.60 10.77
N ILE A 119 -21.68 7.11 10.30
CA ILE A 119 -20.89 7.80 9.26
C ILE A 119 -21.68 7.75 7.95
N PRO A 120 -22.00 8.89 7.30
CA PRO A 120 -22.87 8.94 6.13
C PRO A 120 -22.14 8.58 4.81
N LEU A 121 -21.16 7.69 4.88
CA LEU A 121 -20.43 7.15 3.73
C LEU A 121 -20.89 5.72 3.47
N LYS A 122 -21.09 5.37 2.19
CA LYS A 122 -21.62 4.08 1.77
C LYS A 122 -20.63 2.95 2.07
N LYS A 123 -21.05 1.97 2.87
CA LYS A 123 -20.30 0.74 3.08
C LYS A 123 -20.56 -0.22 1.93
N HIS A 124 -19.50 -0.79 1.40
CA HIS A 124 -19.54 -1.66 0.25
C HIS A 124 -18.40 -2.68 0.33
N TRP A 125 -18.44 -3.67 -0.54
CA TRP A 125 -17.36 -4.64 -0.64
C TRP A 125 -16.09 -3.95 -1.09
N ARG A 126 -15.12 -3.92 -0.18
CA ARG A 126 -13.75 -3.48 -0.40
C ARG A 126 -12.84 -4.40 0.38
N GLY A 127 -11.76 -4.83 -0.25
CA GLY A 127 -10.80 -5.70 0.38
C GLY A 127 -9.62 -5.99 -0.51
N THR A 128 -8.54 -6.43 0.13
CA THR A 128 -7.34 -6.85 -0.57
C THR A 128 -7.59 -8.17 -1.29
N THR A 129 -7.10 -8.24 -2.53
CA THR A 129 -6.99 -9.46 -3.32
C THR A 129 -5.52 -9.82 -3.48
N ILE A 130 -5.25 -11.11 -3.73
CA ILE A 130 -3.91 -11.60 -4.04
C ILE A 130 -3.92 -12.17 -5.46
N ALA A 131 -2.96 -11.76 -6.27
CA ALA A 131 -2.68 -12.28 -7.60
C ALA A 131 -1.24 -12.76 -7.68
N VAL A 132 -0.95 -13.73 -8.53
CA VAL A 132 0.37 -14.36 -8.63
C VAL A 132 0.93 -14.26 -10.05
N SER A 133 2.24 -14.13 -10.16
CA SER A 133 2.97 -14.22 -11.42
C SER A 133 4.33 -14.89 -11.22
N ASP A 134 4.86 -15.45 -12.29
CA ASP A 134 6.24 -15.95 -12.34
C ASP A 134 7.24 -14.83 -12.71
N SER A 135 6.74 -13.62 -12.97
CA SER A 135 7.52 -12.44 -13.35
C SER A 135 7.04 -11.18 -12.61
N LEU A 136 7.98 -10.32 -12.23
CA LEU A 136 7.69 -8.96 -11.73
C LEU A 136 6.97 -8.09 -12.78
N GLU A 137 7.10 -8.43 -14.07
CA GLU A 137 6.42 -7.74 -15.18
C GLU A 137 5.00 -8.28 -15.44
N GLY A 138 4.54 -9.25 -14.65
CA GLY A 138 3.24 -9.89 -14.84
C GLY A 138 3.17 -10.76 -16.11
N PRO A 139 1.96 -11.05 -16.62
CA PRO A 139 0.69 -10.67 -16.02
C PRO A 139 0.51 -11.35 -14.65
N PHE A 140 -0.08 -10.63 -13.70
CA PHE A 140 -0.54 -11.21 -12.43
C PHE A 140 -1.94 -11.80 -12.61
N GLU A 141 -2.16 -13.01 -12.09
CA GLU A 141 -3.43 -13.72 -12.16
C GLU A 141 -4.02 -13.91 -10.76
N LEU A 142 -5.30 -13.57 -10.58
CA LEU A 142 -5.97 -13.67 -9.28
C LEU A 142 -5.97 -15.11 -8.75
N LEU A 143 -5.57 -15.30 -7.49
CA LEU A 143 -5.72 -16.58 -6.80
C LEU A 143 -7.20 -16.88 -6.51
N ARG A 144 -8.00 -15.83 -6.29
CA ARG A 144 -9.42 -15.92 -5.94
C ARG A 144 -10.25 -14.87 -6.67
N THR A 145 -11.44 -15.26 -7.13
CA THR A 145 -12.31 -14.40 -7.96
C THR A 145 -13.71 -14.17 -7.39
N ASP A 146 -14.13 -14.93 -6.36
CA ASP A 146 -15.48 -14.90 -5.78
C ASP A 146 -15.64 -13.97 -4.56
N ALA A 147 -14.54 -13.61 -3.89
CA ALA A 147 -14.50 -12.68 -2.75
C ALA A 147 -13.08 -12.13 -2.47
N PRO A 148 -12.96 -11.05 -1.66
CA PRO A 148 -11.68 -10.63 -1.10
C PRO A 148 -11.05 -11.70 -0.18
N VAL A 149 -9.81 -11.46 0.24
CA VAL A 149 -9.08 -12.36 1.15
C VAL A 149 -9.70 -12.35 2.56
N THR A 150 -10.01 -11.16 3.10
CA THR A 150 -10.75 -11.03 4.37
C THR A 150 -12.23 -11.36 4.18
N PRO A 151 -12.98 -11.70 5.25
CA PRO A 151 -14.42 -11.89 5.17
C PRO A 151 -15.12 -10.69 4.49
N SER A 152 -16.00 -10.96 3.54
CA SER A 152 -16.62 -9.92 2.71
C SER A 152 -17.59 -8.99 3.47
N SER A 153 -17.92 -9.32 4.73
CA SER A 153 -18.64 -8.44 5.64
C SER A 153 -17.78 -7.29 6.18
N LEU A 154 -16.45 -7.42 6.07
CA LEU A 154 -15.50 -6.39 6.46
C LEU A 154 -15.13 -5.53 5.25
N MET A 155 -15.01 -4.24 5.47
CA MET A 155 -14.56 -3.25 4.54
C MET A 155 -13.10 -2.95 4.90
N THR A 156 -12.18 -3.53 4.14
CA THR A 156 -10.74 -3.53 4.44
C THR A 156 -9.94 -3.01 3.26
N LEU A 157 -8.70 -2.61 3.52
CA LEU A 157 -7.77 -2.07 2.52
C LEU A 157 -6.31 -2.29 2.94
N ASP A 158 -5.40 -1.97 2.03
CA ASP A 158 -3.95 -1.91 2.22
C ASP A 158 -3.34 -3.15 2.87
N GLY A 159 -3.71 -4.33 2.34
CA GLY A 159 -3.16 -5.59 2.80
C GLY A 159 -1.73 -5.80 2.31
N THR A 160 -0.80 -6.05 3.24
CA THR A 160 0.60 -6.37 3.00
C THR A 160 0.94 -7.79 3.45
N LEU A 161 1.96 -8.40 2.84
CA LEU A 161 2.48 -9.70 3.27
C LEU A 161 3.47 -9.55 4.42
N HIS A 162 3.26 -10.30 5.51
CA HIS A 162 4.22 -10.50 6.57
C HIS A 162 4.50 -11.99 6.74
N VAL A 163 5.77 -12.40 6.68
CA VAL A 163 6.18 -13.76 6.99
C VAL A 163 6.83 -13.75 8.37
N ASP A 164 6.26 -14.52 9.30
CA ASP A 164 6.74 -14.57 10.68
C ASP A 164 8.04 -15.38 10.83
N GLU A 165 8.58 -15.42 12.05
CA GLU A 165 9.83 -16.13 12.37
C GLU A 165 9.75 -17.64 12.14
N ALA A 166 8.55 -18.23 12.16
CA ALA A 166 8.32 -19.64 11.87
C ALA A 166 8.12 -19.90 10.36
N GLY A 167 8.23 -18.87 9.52
CA GLY A 167 8.00 -18.94 8.08
C GLY A 167 6.53 -18.99 7.72
N LYS A 168 5.62 -18.62 8.62
CA LYS A 168 4.18 -18.62 8.34
C LYS A 168 3.73 -17.29 7.76
N PRO A 169 2.99 -17.29 6.64
CA PRO A 169 2.53 -16.07 6.02
C PRO A 169 1.28 -15.53 6.73
N TRP A 170 1.25 -14.21 6.85
CA TRP A 170 0.15 -13.41 7.38
C TRP A 170 -0.13 -12.29 6.39
N MET A 171 -1.39 -11.90 6.26
CA MET A 171 -1.75 -10.62 5.71
C MET A 171 -1.99 -9.65 6.86
N VAL A 172 -1.26 -8.54 6.88
CA VAL A 172 -1.58 -7.40 7.77
C VAL A 172 -2.34 -6.38 6.92
N TYR A 173 -3.42 -5.81 7.43
CA TYR A 173 -4.32 -4.95 6.65
C TYR A 173 -4.99 -3.90 7.55
N CYS A 174 -5.61 -2.91 6.92
CA CYS A 174 -6.40 -1.90 7.62
C CYS A 174 -7.90 -2.23 7.55
N HIS A 175 -8.59 -2.20 8.69
CA HIS A 175 -10.05 -2.22 8.76
C HIS A 175 -10.56 -0.79 8.69
N GLU A 176 -11.32 -0.50 7.65
CA GLU A 176 -11.56 0.87 7.25
C GLU A 176 -12.41 1.64 8.27
N TRP A 177 -11.94 2.84 8.62
CA TRP A 177 -12.63 3.77 9.52
C TRP A 177 -14.07 4.09 9.10
N ILE A 178 -14.40 4.00 7.80
CA ILE A 178 -15.78 4.14 7.32
C ILE A 178 -16.70 3.11 8.01
N GLN A 179 -16.20 1.90 8.27
CA GLN A 179 -16.96 0.84 8.94
C GLN A 179 -16.77 0.83 10.46
N VAL A 180 -15.57 1.14 10.97
CA VAL A 180 -15.25 1.01 12.42
C VAL A 180 -15.06 2.32 13.19
N VAL A 181 -15.18 3.48 12.55
CA VAL A 181 -14.99 4.85 13.08
C VAL A 181 -13.54 5.16 13.44
N ASP A 182 -12.91 4.30 14.25
CA ASP A 182 -11.50 4.33 14.62
C ASP A 182 -10.80 3.20 13.85
N GLY A 183 -10.17 3.55 12.73
CA GLY A 183 -9.52 2.61 11.83
C GLY A 183 -8.53 1.74 12.59
N THR A 184 -8.52 0.45 12.28
CA THR A 184 -7.66 -0.53 12.95
C THR A 184 -6.67 -1.12 11.97
N VAL A 185 -5.50 -1.51 12.49
CA VAL A 185 -4.63 -2.44 11.80
C VAL A 185 -4.84 -3.82 12.42
N GLU A 186 -5.04 -4.81 11.56
CA GLU A 186 -5.34 -6.19 11.92
C GLU A 186 -4.44 -7.14 11.11
N ALA A 187 -4.29 -8.38 11.59
CA ALA A 187 -3.55 -9.43 10.88
C ALA A 187 -4.38 -10.70 10.78
N VAL A 188 -4.29 -11.40 9.66
CA VAL A 188 -4.95 -12.72 9.47
C VAL A 188 -3.93 -13.71 8.90
N PRO A 189 -3.86 -14.95 9.42
CA PRO A 189 -2.93 -15.92 8.89
C PRO A 189 -3.39 -16.40 7.51
N LEU A 190 -2.45 -16.64 6.61
CA LEU A 190 -2.69 -17.13 5.25
C LEU A 190 -2.26 -18.59 5.12
N SER A 191 -2.88 -19.32 4.19
CA SER A 191 -2.36 -20.61 3.73
C SER A 191 -0.93 -20.46 3.18
N ASP A 192 -0.15 -21.54 3.19
CA ASP A 192 1.25 -21.49 2.73
C ASP A 192 1.37 -21.09 1.24
N ASP A 193 0.29 -21.19 0.45
CA ASP A 193 0.20 -20.77 -0.95
C ASP A 193 -0.45 -19.39 -1.15
N LEU A 194 -0.82 -18.71 -0.05
CA LEU A 194 -1.45 -17.39 0.02
C LEU A 194 -2.86 -17.30 -0.59
N SER A 195 -3.49 -18.42 -0.93
CA SER A 195 -4.78 -18.45 -1.62
C SER A 195 -5.98 -18.17 -0.72
N GLU A 196 -5.87 -18.44 0.59
CA GLU A 196 -6.95 -18.27 1.57
C GLU A 196 -6.44 -17.89 2.96
N THR A 197 -7.37 -17.44 3.80
CA THR A 197 -7.13 -17.19 5.23
C THR A 197 -7.32 -18.47 6.04
N ILE A 198 -6.47 -18.72 7.04
CA ILE A 198 -6.49 -19.93 7.88
C ILE A 198 -6.65 -19.61 9.37
N GLY A 199 -7.74 -18.93 9.71
CA GLY A 199 -8.05 -18.57 11.09
C GLY A 199 -8.78 -17.25 11.18
N GLU A 200 -8.89 -16.75 12.40
CA GLU A 200 -9.55 -15.48 12.67
C GLU A 200 -8.55 -14.32 12.65
N PRO A 201 -8.97 -13.11 12.25
CA PRO A 201 -8.16 -11.91 12.39
C PRO A 201 -7.78 -11.61 13.85
N VAL A 202 -6.58 -11.05 14.00
CA VAL A 202 -6.01 -10.55 15.25
C VAL A 202 -5.93 -9.03 15.17
N HIS A 203 -6.56 -8.35 16.12
CA HIS A 203 -6.42 -6.91 16.26
C HIS A 203 -5.02 -6.54 16.74
N LEU A 204 -4.37 -5.59 16.07
CA LEU A 204 -3.03 -5.14 16.43
C LEU A 204 -3.07 -3.83 17.23
N PHE A 205 -3.70 -2.81 16.65
CA PHE A 205 -3.95 -1.52 17.30
C PHE A 205 -5.01 -0.74 16.51
N ARG A 206 -5.50 0.36 17.09
CA ARG A 206 -6.32 1.36 16.41
C ARG A 206 -5.56 2.67 16.21
N ALA A 207 -5.94 3.45 15.22
CA ALA A 207 -5.27 4.71 14.89
C ALA A 207 -5.27 5.71 16.06
N SER A 208 -6.34 5.79 16.85
CA SER A 208 -6.42 6.70 18.01
C SER A 208 -5.45 6.39 19.15
N GLU A 209 -4.76 5.24 19.14
CA GLU A 209 -3.68 4.95 20.10
C GLU A 209 -2.44 5.83 19.86
N ALA A 210 -2.33 6.46 18.68
CA ALA A 210 -1.28 7.44 18.39
C ALA A 210 -1.63 8.80 19.00
N ALA A 211 -0.91 9.20 20.05
CA ALA A 211 -1.20 10.45 20.78
C ALA A 211 -1.02 11.74 19.94
N TRP A 212 -0.35 11.66 18.78
CA TRP A 212 -0.19 12.78 17.85
C TRP A 212 -1.31 12.85 16.80
N ASP A 213 -2.13 11.81 16.62
CA ASP A 213 -3.25 11.81 15.68
C ASP A 213 -4.29 12.85 16.10
N SER A 214 -4.67 13.73 15.18
CA SER A 214 -5.56 14.84 15.50
C SER A 214 -7.05 14.49 15.43
N ALA A 215 -7.37 13.28 14.98
CA ALA A 215 -8.67 12.88 14.44
C ALA A 215 -9.14 13.77 13.28
N GLU A 216 -9.91 13.19 12.39
CA GLU A 216 -10.55 13.91 11.30
C GLU A 216 -12.05 14.10 11.58
N ARG A 217 -12.64 15.04 10.84
CA ARG A 217 -14.08 15.29 10.85
C ARG A 217 -14.67 14.85 9.52
N THR A 218 -15.85 14.22 9.59
CA THR A 218 -16.60 13.80 8.41
C THR A 218 -17.93 14.52 8.39
N ASP A 219 -18.24 15.16 7.26
CA ASP A 219 -19.51 15.84 7.06
C ASP A 219 -20.69 14.91 7.34
N GLY A 220 -21.62 15.36 8.19
CA GLY A 220 -22.81 14.59 8.57
C GLY A 220 -22.57 13.52 9.64
N PHE A 221 -21.39 13.45 10.26
CA PHE A 221 -21.12 12.63 11.44
C PHE A 221 -20.66 13.51 12.61
N ASP A 222 -21.43 13.51 13.71
CA ASP A 222 -21.10 14.24 14.94
C ASP A 222 -20.13 13.42 15.81
N GLY A 223 -18.91 13.24 15.32
CA GLY A 223 -17.88 12.42 15.95
C GLY A 223 -16.50 12.70 15.38
N ALA A 224 -15.49 12.08 15.99
CA ALA A 224 -14.13 12.04 15.52
C ALA A 224 -13.90 10.71 14.80
N VAL A 225 -13.19 10.72 13.69
CA VAL A 225 -12.77 9.51 12.97
C VAL A 225 -11.25 9.46 12.92
N TYR A 226 -10.70 8.26 12.91
CA TYR A 226 -9.25 8.04 12.88
C TYR A 226 -8.94 7.12 11.72
N ILE A 227 -8.03 7.53 10.85
CA ILE A 227 -7.71 6.81 9.62
C ILE A 227 -6.49 5.93 9.89
N SER A 228 -6.46 4.73 9.31
CA SER A 228 -5.30 3.84 9.33
C SER A 228 -5.10 3.32 7.91
N ASP A 229 -3.95 3.62 7.32
CA ASP A 229 -3.61 3.25 5.94
C ASP A 229 -2.15 2.76 5.84
N GLY A 230 -1.83 2.11 4.72
CA GLY A 230 -0.46 1.88 4.23
C GLY A 230 0.46 1.13 5.18
N CYS A 231 0.04 -0.06 5.64
CA CYS A 231 0.82 -0.84 6.59
C CYS A 231 1.96 -1.65 5.92
N GLN A 232 3.17 -1.62 6.47
CA GLN A 232 4.28 -2.47 6.01
C GLN A 232 5.25 -2.79 7.14
N LEU A 233 5.64 -4.07 7.28
CA LEU A 233 6.39 -4.54 8.44
C LEU A 233 7.84 -4.85 8.12
N TYR A 234 8.73 -4.50 9.05
CA TYR A 234 10.15 -4.80 8.98
C TYR A 234 10.68 -5.27 10.33
N ARG A 235 11.72 -6.10 10.26
CA ARG A 235 12.53 -6.45 11.42
C ARG A 235 13.83 -5.66 11.36
N THR A 236 14.11 -4.93 12.43
CA THR A 236 15.33 -4.12 12.57
C THR A 236 16.53 -4.98 12.96
N LYS A 237 17.73 -4.43 12.82
CA LYS A 237 19.00 -5.05 13.23
C LYS A 237 19.11 -5.36 14.72
N GLY A 238 18.29 -4.74 15.56
CA GLY A 238 18.17 -5.06 16.99
C GLY A 238 17.05 -6.06 17.33
N ASP A 239 16.51 -6.74 16.31
CA ASP A 239 15.44 -7.73 16.45
C ASP A 239 14.16 -7.14 17.05
N ARG A 240 13.79 -5.94 16.57
CA ARG A 240 12.46 -5.34 16.81
C ARG A 240 11.62 -5.43 15.55
N LEU A 241 10.37 -5.85 15.72
CA LEU A 241 9.35 -5.73 14.68
C LEU A 241 8.78 -4.31 14.72
N VAL A 242 8.80 -3.66 13.56
CA VAL A 242 8.24 -2.32 13.36
C VAL A 242 7.28 -2.35 12.18
N MET A 243 6.36 -1.39 12.15
CA MET A 243 5.33 -1.27 11.12
C MET A 243 5.21 0.17 10.66
N LEU A 244 5.50 0.43 9.38
CA LEU A 244 5.09 1.67 8.72
C LEU A 244 3.57 1.69 8.64
N TRP A 245 2.97 2.86 8.85
CA TRP A 245 1.55 3.11 8.59
C TRP A 245 1.35 4.62 8.39
N SER A 246 0.15 5.04 8.00
CA SER A 246 -0.18 6.45 7.77
C SER A 246 -1.52 6.84 8.37
N SER A 247 -1.61 8.10 8.77
CA SER A 247 -2.83 8.75 9.28
C SER A 247 -2.71 10.28 9.10
N TYR A 248 -3.44 11.06 9.89
CA TYR A 248 -3.55 12.50 9.80
C TYR A 248 -3.06 13.18 11.09
N GLU A 249 -2.20 14.19 10.91
CA GLU A 249 -1.82 15.11 11.98
C GLU A 249 -2.18 16.53 11.55
N LYS A 250 -3.11 17.15 12.27
CA LYS A 250 -3.63 18.51 12.04
C LYS A 250 -4.18 18.70 10.62
N GLY A 251 -4.97 17.73 10.14
CA GLY A 251 -5.62 17.78 8.83
C GLY A 251 -4.67 17.57 7.65
N LYS A 252 -3.48 17.00 7.87
CA LYS A 252 -2.53 16.64 6.81
C LYS A 252 -2.11 15.19 6.94
N TYR A 253 -1.97 14.51 5.81
CA TYR A 253 -1.51 13.13 5.78
C TYR A 253 -0.04 13.06 6.22
N VAL A 254 0.28 12.04 7.04
CA VAL A 254 1.61 11.81 7.58
C VAL A 254 2.02 10.35 7.48
N GLN A 255 3.30 10.13 7.17
CA GLN A 255 3.94 8.83 7.27
C GLN A 255 4.43 8.63 8.70
N THR A 256 4.11 7.50 9.30
CA THR A 256 4.52 7.17 10.66
C THR A 256 5.02 5.73 10.77
N ILE A 257 5.39 5.33 11.99
CA ILE A 257 5.89 4.01 12.31
C ILE A 257 5.47 3.61 13.72
N ALA A 258 5.11 2.34 13.91
CA ALA A 258 4.84 1.72 15.19
C ALA A 258 5.90 0.66 15.50
N ARG A 259 6.14 0.40 16.79
CA ARG A 259 7.09 -0.61 17.27
C ARG A 259 6.37 -1.66 18.11
N SER A 260 6.54 -2.93 17.79
CA SER A 260 6.09 -4.00 18.66
C SER A 260 7.00 -4.10 19.88
N VAL A 261 6.45 -3.85 21.06
CA VAL A 261 7.19 -3.90 22.34
C VAL A 261 7.68 -5.32 22.64
N SER A 262 6.94 -6.35 22.20
CA SER A 262 7.31 -7.75 22.41
C SER A 262 8.21 -8.31 21.30
N GLY A 263 8.34 -7.61 20.17
CA GLY A 263 8.96 -8.11 18.95
C GLY A 263 8.06 -9.05 18.14
N LYS A 264 6.83 -9.33 18.60
CA LYS A 264 5.87 -10.22 17.92
C LYS A 264 4.77 -9.44 17.21
N LEU A 265 4.11 -10.09 16.25
CA LEU A 265 3.05 -9.48 15.46
C LEU A 265 1.87 -9.01 16.33
N GLU A 266 1.52 -9.76 17.36
CA GLU A 266 0.40 -9.46 18.27
C GLU A 266 0.64 -8.22 19.14
N GLY A 267 1.84 -7.63 19.09
CA GLY A 267 2.18 -6.44 19.87
C GLY A 267 2.46 -6.74 21.35
N PRO A 268 2.16 -5.82 22.28
CA PRO A 268 1.49 -4.53 22.05
C PRO A 268 2.32 -3.60 21.17
N TRP A 269 1.64 -2.72 20.44
CA TRP A 269 2.25 -1.79 19.50
C TRP A 269 2.36 -0.39 20.11
N GLU A 270 3.59 0.10 20.22
CA GLU A 270 3.90 1.47 20.62
C GLU A 270 3.89 2.38 19.40
N GLN A 271 3.07 3.42 19.43
CA GLN A 271 2.97 4.39 18.34
C GLN A 271 4.10 5.44 18.46
N LEU A 272 4.98 5.50 17.47
CA LEU A 272 6.09 6.46 17.44
C LEU A 272 5.67 7.74 16.73
N ALA A 273 6.53 8.77 16.79
CA ALA A 273 6.26 10.05 16.13
C ALA A 273 6.27 9.90 14.58
N PRO A 274 5.51 10.74 13.84
CA PRO A 274 5.53 10.71 12.38
C PRO A 274 6.93 10.94 11.82
N LEU A 275 7.31 10.11 10.85
CA LEU A 275 8.59 10.15 10.13
C LEU A 275 8.63 11.28 9.10
N VAL A 276 7.57 11.40 8.31
CA VAL A 276 7.46 12.40 7.23
C VAL A 276 6.09 13.07 7.32
N LYS A 277 6.08 14.40 7.25
CA LYS A 277 4.85 15.22 7.30
C LYS A 277 4.61 15.86 5.93
N GLU A 278 3.89 16.98 5.90
CA GLU A 278 3.66 17.77 4.70
C GLU A 278 2.77 17.10 3.65
N ASP A 279 1.71 16.44 4.10
CA ASP A 279 0.76 15.74 3.21
C ASP A 279 1.44 14.59 2.45
N SER A 280 2.21 13.80 3.20
CA SER A 280 3.01 12.66 2.73
C SER A 280 2.59 11.41 3.46
N GLY A 281 2.40 10.30 2.78
CA GLY A 281 2.12 9.03 3.44
C GLY A 281 1.99 7.87 2.47
N HIS A 282 1.45 6.78 2.98
CA HIS A 282 1.46 5.46 2.35
C HIS A 282 2.87 5.12 1.84
N GLY A 283 3.82 5.23 2.76
CA GLY A 283 5.24 5.07 2.50
C GLY A 283 5.69 3.65 2.72
N MET A 284 6.40 3.12 1.73
CA MET A 284 6.93 1.77 1.69
C MET A 284 8.46 1.82 1.69
N MET A 285 9.11 0.87 2.35
CA MET A 285 10.56 0.78 2.36
C MET A 285 11.08 -0.22 1.33
N PHE A 286 12.30 0.02 0.85
CA PHE A 286 13.04 -0.92 0.03
C PHE A 286 14.55 -0.72 0.26
N ARG A 287 15.37 -1.66 -0.22
CA ARG A 287 16.82 -1.52 -0.23
C ARG A 287 17.32 -1.26 -1.64
N THR A 288 18.31 -0.39 -1.78
CA THR A 288 19.07 -0.25 -3.03
C THR A 288 19.93 -1.49 -3.27
N PHE A 289 20.50 -1.61 -4.47
CA PHE A 289 21.48 -2.64 -4.79
C PHE A 289 22.77 -2.51 -3.97
N GLU A 290 23.07 -1.30 -3.47
CA GLU A 290 24.17 -1.01 -2.55
C GLU A 290 23.84 -1.38 -1.09
N GLY A 291 22.56 -1.64 -0.80
CA GLY A 291 22.09 -2.04 0.53
C GLY A 291 21.56 -0.90 1.40
N ASP A 292 21.47 0.31 0.86
CA ASP A 292 20.94 1.48 1.57
C ASP A 292 19.42 1.37 1.73
N TRP A 293 18.91 1.74 2.90
CA TRP A 293 17.47 1.81 3.13
C TRP A 293 16.87 3.07 2.53
N MET A 294 15.77 2.89 1.81
CA MET A 294 14.99 3.97 1.21
C MET A 294 13.54 3.84 1.65
N LEU A 295 12.88 4.98 1.87
CA LEU A 295 11.43 5.11 2.03
C LEU A 295 10.90 5.83 0.79
N ILE A 296 9.98 5.20 0.08
CA ILE A 296 9.22 5.82 -1.02
C ILE A 296 7.78 6.04 -0.58
N LEU A 297 7.23 7.22 -0.83
CA LEU A 297 5.86 7.59 -0.47
C LEU A 297 5.28 8.53 -1.52
N HIS A 298 4.01 8.91 -1.40
CA HIS A 298 3.40 9.88 -2.30
C HIS A 298 3.20 11.26 -1.63
N ARG A 299 3.36 12.34 -2.39
CA ARG A 299 3.08 13.73 -1.97
C ARG A 299 2.81 14.63 -3.19
N PRO A 300 1.85 15.59 -3.11
CA PRO A 300 0.79 15.68 -2.10
C PRO A 300 -0.19 14.50 -2.20
N PHE A 301 -1.14 14.35 -1.29
CA PHE A 301 -2.13 13.27 -1.33
C PHE A 301 -2.98 13.28 -2.62
N LYS A 302 -3.27 14.47 -3.14
CA LYS A 302 -4.23 14.65 -4.23
C LYS A 302 -3.69 14.27 -5.61
N MET A 303 -4.37 13.35 -6.30
CA MET A 303 -4.19 13.11 -7.74
C MET A 303 -4.87 14.21 -8.60
N PRO A 304 -4.30 14.55 -9.77
CA PRO A 304 -3.12 13.97 -10.40
C PRO A 304 -1.80 14.67 -10.03
N ASP A 305 -1.77 15.49 -8.97
CA ASP A 305 -0.58 16.25 -8.58
C ASP A 305 0.42 15.43 -7.76
N SER A 306 -0.06 14.34 -7.13
CA SER A 306 0.75 13.41 -6.34
C SER A 306 1.93 12.82 -7.13
N ARG A 307 3.12 12.83 -6.51
CA ARG A 307 4.38 12.29 -7.04
C ARG A 307 5.07 11.42 -6.01
N CYS A 308 5.94 10.53 -6.46
CA CYS A 308 6.81 9.77 -5.57
C CYS A 308 7.73 10.75 -4.87
N LYS A 309 7.92 10.57 -3.56
CA LYS A 309 9.04 11.15 -2.85
C LYS A 309 9.87 10.06 -2.17
N ILE A 310 11.20 10.16 -2.30
CA ILE A 310 12.15 9.19 -1.76
C ILE A 310 12.95 9.85 -0.65
N TYR A 311 13.13 9.13 0.45
CA TYR A 311 13.96 9.51 1.58
C TYR A 311 14.98 8.41 1.84
N GLU A 312 16.21 8.82 2.14
CA GLU A 312 17.23 7.93 2.68
C GLU A 312 16.94 7.69 4.15
N MET A 313 16.99 6.42 4.58
CA MET A 313 16.62 5.99 5.92
C MET A 313 17.80 5.37 6.64
N GLU A 314 17.92 5.62 7.94
CA GLU A 314 18.84 4.93 8.83
C GLU A 314 18.10 3.83 9.60
N GLU A 315 18.65 2.62 9.56
CA GLU A 315 18.20 1.53 10.45
C GLU A 315 18.86 1.67 11.82
N THR A 316 18.07 1.85 12.86
CA THR A 316 18.54 1.84 14.26
C THR A 316 18.30 0.45 14.89
N ALA A 317 18.69 0.27 16.16
CA ALA A 317 18.42 -0.98 16.85
C ALA A 317 16.92 -1.21 17.08
N ASP A 318 16.12 -0.15 17.18
CA ASP A 318 14.72 -0.25 17.61
C ASP A 318 13.71 0.31 16.58
N SER A 319 14.16 0.99 15.52
CA SER A 319 13.29 1.62 14.51
C SER A 319 14.06 2.07 13.26
N PHE A 320 13.42 2.86 12.40
CA PHE A 320 14.02 3.57 11.28
C PHE A 320 13.86 5.08 11.43
N GLU A 321 14.87 5.84 11.00
CA GLU A 321 14.88 7.29 11.05
C GLU A 321 15.13 7.88 9.64
N VAL A 322 14.53 9.04 9.36
CA VAL A 322 14.76 9.75 8.09
C VAL A 322 16.09 10.48 8.17
N ILE A 323 17.02 10.19 7.25
CA ILE A 323 18.29 10.92 7.13
C ILE A 323 18.07 12.21 6.32
N ARG A 324 17.56 12.07 5.09
CA ARG A 324 17.34 13.20 4.16
C ARG A 324 16.42 12.82 3.00
N PRO A 325 15.72 13.79 2.39
CA PRO A 325 15.09 13.57 1.08
C PRO A 325 16.16 13.34 -0.01
N ARG A 326 15.80 12.55 -1.02
CA ARG A 326 16.63 12.26 -2.20
C ARG A 326 16.20 13.09 -3.40
N GLU A 327 16.30 14.42 -3.27
CA GLU A 327 15.92 15.43 -4.29
C GLU A 327 16.58 15.15 -5.65
N ASP A 328 17.76 14.54 -5.64
CA ASP A 328 18.46 14.06 -6.82
C ASP A 328 17.70 13.00 -7.62
N LEU A 329 16.89 12.16 -6.97
CA LEU A 329 16.05 11.12 -7.58
C LEU A 329 14.66 11.65 -7.95
N HIS A 330 13.93 12.18 -6.95
CA HIS A 330 12.51 12.55 -7.08
C HIS A 330 12.24 14.00 -7.52
N GLY A 331 13.27 14.84 -7.65
CA GLY A 331 13.11 16.28 -7.87
C GLY A 331 12.59 17.02 -6.64
N ALA A 332 12.63 18.36 -6.71
CA ALA A 332 12.15 19.25 -5.65
C ALA A 332 10.70 18.96 -5.24
#